data_AF-A0A4U3CEN9-F1
#
_entry.id   AF-A0A4U3CEN9-F1
#
_cell.length_a   1.000
_cell.length_b   1.000
_cell.length_c   1.000
_cell.angle_alpha   90.00
_cell.angle_beta   90.00
_cell.angle_gamma   90.00
#
_symmetry.space_group_name_H-M   'P 1'
#
loop_
_entity.id
_entity.type
_entity.pdbx_description
1 polymer ?
#
loop_
_entity_poly.entity_id
_entity_poly.type
_entity_poly.pdbx_seq_one_letter_code
_entity_poly.pdbx_strand_id
1 'polypeptide(L)'
;MTDPDLKHAAFRLEHTVRWNPHVPLVRTIRVDPPVTLDDARILVADNLGSMTGHDVWSLMDGAQLIRSADVVAIKVVPVGSVPDDHGEGFGLTVS
;
A
#
# COMPACT_ATOMS: atom_id res chain seq x y z
N MET A 1 -11.95 10.19 -11.31
CA MET A 1 -11.73 8.99 -12.15
C MET A 1 -10.25 8.98 -12.48
N THR A 2 -9.46 8.11 -11.86
CA THR A 2 -8.00 8.09 -12.07
C THR A 2 -7.71 7.70 -13.51
N ASP A 3 -6.93 8.51 -14.22
CA ASP A 3 -6.45 8.20 -15.57
C ASP A 3 -5.64 6.88 -15.51
N PRO A 4 -6.05 5.81 -16.23
CA PRO A 4 -5.40 4.50 -16.14
C PRO A 4 -3.93 4.53 -16.59
N ASP A 5 -3.53 5.51 -17.39
CA ASP A 5 -2.16 5.65 -17.90
C ASP A 5 -1.28 6.53 -16.98
N LEU A 6 -1.85 7.11 -15.92
CA LEU A 6 -1.09 7.93 -14.96
C LEU A 6 -0.13 7.06 -14.15
N LYS A 7 1.15 7.44 -14.18
CA LYS A 7 2.21 6.78 -13.44
C LYS A 7 2.44 7.42 -12.07
N HIS A 8 2.61 6.57 -11.06
CA HIS A 8 2.88 6.97 -9.69
C HIS A 8 4.19 6.37 -9.19
N ALA A 9 4.98 7.17 -8.47
CA ALA A 9 6.22 6.72 -7.84
C ALA A 9 5.98 6.10 -6.45
N ALA A 10 4.76 6.22 -5.92
CA ALA A 10 4.41 5.71 -4.60
C ALA A 10 2.94 5.28 -4.53
N PHE A 11 2.70 4.27 -3.70
CA PHE A 11 1.37 3.71 -3.43
C PHE A 11 1.19 3.46 -1.94
N ARG A 12 -0.04 3.67 -1.46
CA ARG A 12 -0.50 3.22 -0.15
C ARG A 12 -1.16 1.85 -0.31
N LEU A 13 -0.67 0.88 0.45
CA LEU A 13 -1.28 -0.43 0.62
C LEU A 13 -2.16 -0.41 1.86
N GLU A 14 -3.46 -0.57 1.68
CA GLU A 14 -4.45 -0.74 2.74
C GLU A 14 -4.64 -2.24 3.00
N HIS A 15 -4.22 -2.72 4.17
CA HIS A 15 -4.35 -4.11 4.59
C HIS A 15 -5.58 -4.25 5.49
N THR A 16 -6.51 -5.11 5.09
CA THR A 16 -7.62 -5.52 5.96
C THR A 16 -7.20 -6.75 6.75
N VAL A 17 -7.34 -6.68 8.08
CA VAL A 17 -7.01 -7.81 8.96
C VAL A 17 -8.26 -8.46 9.53
N ARG A 18 -8.25 -9.79 9.69
CA ARG A 18 -9.42 -10.60 10.09
C ARG A 18 -10.06 -10.13 11.40
N TRP A 19 -9.24 -9.78 12.39
CA TRP A 19 -9.69 -9.40 13.73
C TRP A 19 -10.09 -7.92 13.86
N ASN A 20 -9.78 -7.08 12.86
CA ASN A 20 -10.19 -5.68 12.80
C ASN A 20 -10.43 -5.25 11.34
N PRO A 21 -11.52 -5.74 10.71
CA PRO A 21 -11.76 -5.49 9.30
C PRO A 21 -12.19 -4.05 8.99
N HIS A 22 -12.57 -3.27 10.00
CA HIS A 22 -13.09 -1.91 9.84
C HIS A 22 -12.01 -0.83 9.76
N VAL A 23 -10.81 -1.12 10.28
CA VAL A 23 -9.69 -0.17 10.28
C VAL A 23 -8.57 -0.76 9.41
N PRO A 24 -8.41 -0.28 8.16
CA PRO A 24 -7.32 -0.74 7.31
C PRO A 24 -5.99 -0.26 7.88
N LEU A 25 -5.02 -1.17 7.95
CA LEU A 25 -3.65 -0.85 8.34
C LEU A 25 -2.87 -0.46 7.09
N VAL A 26 -2.15 0.65 7.15
CA VAL A 26 -1.54 1.24 5.97
C VAL A 26 -0.02 1.05 5.95
N ARG A 27 0.49 0.83 4.75
CA ARG A 27 1.92 0.83 4.46
C ARG A 27 2.16 1.53 3.13
N THR A 28 3.15 2.41 3.09
CA THR A 28 3.57 3.05 1.84
C THR A 28 4.65 2.22 1.17
N ILE A 29 4.52 2.04 -0.14
CA ILE A 29 5.57 1.49 -1.00
C ILE A 29 6.00 2.56 -2.01
N ARG A 30 7.30 2.59 -2.30
CA ARG A 30 7.88 3.40 -3.38
C ARG A 30 8.29 2.47 -4.51
N VAL A 31 8.14 2.93 -5.74
CA VAL A 31 8.47 2.21 -6.96
C VAL A 31 9.28 3.11 -7.87
N ASP A 32 10.38 2.57 -8.39
CA ASP A 32 11.26 3.25 -9.33
C ASP A 32 11.68 2.24 -10.41
N PRO A 33 11.30 2.42 -11.69
CA PRO A 33 10.59 3.58 -12.24
C PRO A 33 9.12 3.69 -11.80
N PRO A 34 8.48 4.88 -11.91
CA PRO A 34 7.04 5.05 -11.66
C PRO A 34 6.19 4.14 -12.56
N VAL A 35 5.15 3.54 -11.99
CA VAL A 35 4.27 2.59 -12.69
C VAL A 35 2.80 3.00 -12.62
N THR A 36 1.97 2.42 -13.48
CA THR A 36 0.51 2.64 -13.44
C THR A 36 -0.13 1.97 -12.21
N LEU A 37 -1.38 2.31 -11.91
CA LEU A 37 -2.11 1.65 -10.83
C LEU A 37 -2.29 0.14 -11.11
N ASP A 38 -2.51 -0.25 -12.36
CA ASP A 38 -2.70 -1.65 -12.72
C ASP A 38 -1.40 -2.43 -12.66
N ASP A 39 -0.27 -1.86 -13.10
CA ASP A 39 1.05 -2.45 -12.89
C ASP A 39 1.34 -2.65 -11.38
N ALA A 40 1.02 -1.66 -10.55
CA ALA A 40 1.21 -1.79 -9.10
C ALA A 40 0.33 -2.89 -8.48
N ARG A 41 -0.90 -3.07 -8.97
CA ARG A 41 -1.78 -4.18 -8.55
C ARG A 41 -1.19 -5.53 -8.93
N ILE A 42 -0.63 -5.66 -10.13
CA ILE A 42 0.05 -6.88 -10.59
C ILE A 42 1.27 -7.17 -9.71
N LEU A 43 2.12 -6.18 -9.46
CA LEU A 43 3.30 -6.32 -8.59
C LEU A 43 2.92 -6.78 -7.18
N VAL A 44 1.86 -6.21 -6.60
CA VAL A 44 1.36 -6.63 -5.28
C VAL A 44 0.79 -8.04 -5.35
N ALA A 45 0.03 -8.39 -6.40
CA ALA A 45 -0.53 -9.72 -6.59
C ALA A 45 0.57 -10.80 -6.68
N ASP A 46 1.62 -10.55 -7.45
CA ASP A 46 2.76 -11.47 -7.61
C ASP A 46 3.53 -11.68 -6.29
N ASN A 47 3.47 -10.70 -5.39
CA ASN A 47 4.09 -10.75 -4.07
C ASN A 47 3.12 -11.14 -2.95
N LEU A 48 1.86 -11.48 -3.23
CA LEU A 48 0.89 -11.82 -2.19
C LEU A 48 1.37 -12.98 -1.31
N GLY A 49 2.00 -13.99 -1.89
CA GLY A 49 2.52 -15.14 -1.15
C GLY A 49 3.58 -14.77 -0.12
N SER A 50 4.47 -13.83 -0.43
CA SER A 50 5.48 -13.34 0.52
C SER A 50 4.86 -12.40 1.56
N MET A 51 3.81 -11.64 1.19
CA MET A 51 3.11 -10.70 2.06
C MET A 51 2.10 -11.36 3.02
N THR A 52 1.61 -12.56 2.71
CA THR A 52 0.57 -13.28 3.47
C THR A 52 1.07 -14.58 4.11
N GLY A 53 2.38 -14.86 4.03
CA GLY A 53 3.00 -16.05 4.62
C GLY A 53 2.81 -16.15 6.13
N HIS A 54 2.64 -17.38 6.63
CA HIS A 54 2.27 -17.66 8.03
C HIS A 54 3.27 -17.13 9.09
N ASP A 55 4.56 -17.05 8.75
CA ASP A 55 5.63 -16.69 9.68
C ASP A 55 6.16 -15.26 9.49
N VAL A 56 5.50 -14.45 8.67
CA VAL A 56 5.92 -13.07 8.41
C VAL A 56 5.20 -12.12 9.37
N TRP A 57 5.99 -11.31 10.06
CA TRP A 57 5.51 -10.18 10.84
C TRP A 57 5.84 -8.88 10.11
N SER A 58 4.82 -8.06 9.89
CA SER A 58 4.95 -6.79 9.19
C SER A 58 4.64 -5.63 10.12
N LEU A 59 5.53 -4.64 10.17
CA LEU A 59 5.26 -3.38 10.84
C LEU A 59 4.31 -2.54 9.97
N MET A 60 3.15 -2.22 10.51
CA MET A 60 2.11 -1.39 9.93
C MET A 60 1.98 -0.08 10.70
N ASP A 61 1.58 0.98 10.01
CA ASP A 61 1.33 2.32 10.58
C ASP A 61 2.49 2.88 11.42
N GLY A 62 3.71 2.38 11.21
CA GLY A 62 4.90 2.74 11.98
C GLY A 62 4.90 2.29 13.46
N ALA A 63 3.88 1.57 13.93
CA ALA A 63 3.68 1.29 15.35
C ALA A 63 3.19 -0.13 15.68
N GLN A 64 2.62 -0.87 14.74
CA GLN A 64 1.95 -2.15 15.03
C GLN A 64 2.56 -3.30 14.23
N LEU A 65 2.98 -4.37 14.90
CA LEU A 65 3.40 -5.61 14.25
C LEU A 65 2.19 -6.52 14.05
N ILE A 66 1.99 -6.96 12.81
CA ILE A 66 0.85 -7.78 12.40
C ILE A 66 1.36 -9.06 11.76
N ARG A 67 0.70 -10.18 12.05
CA ARG A 67 0.94 -11.44 11.34
C ARG A 67 0.34 -11.35 9.95
N SER A 68 1.14 -11.67 8.95
CA SER A 68 0.72 -11.71 7.55
C SER A 68 -0.46 -12.67 7.30
N ALA A 69 -0.59 -13.75 8.09
CA ALA A 69 -1.74 -14.67 8.04
C ALA A 69 -3.09 -14.06 8.51
N ASP A 70 -3.06 -12.90 9.16
CA ASP A 70 -4.27 -12.16 9.54
C ASP A 70 -4.77 -11.25 8.42
N VAL A 71 -3.97 -10.98 7.39
CA VAL A 71 -4.36 -10.15 6.24
C VAL A 71 -5.33 -10.92 5.35
N VAL A 72 -6.52 -10.37 5.14
CA VAL A 72 -7.59 -10.97 4.33
C VAL A 72 -7.85 -10.23 3.01
N ALA A 73 -7.40 -8.97 2.93
CA ALA A 73 -7.45 -8.19 1.70
C ALA A 73 -6.33 -7.15 1.68
N ILE A 74 -5.86 -6.81 0.48
CA ILE A 74 -4.93 -5.71 0.24
C ILE A 74 -5.50 -4.84 -0.88
N LYS A 75 -5.58 -3.54 -0.63
CA LYS A 75 -6.00 -2.56 -1.62
C LYS A 75 -4.85 -1.60 -1.92
N VAL A 76 -4.57 -1.43 -3.21
CA VAL A 76 -3.54 -0.52 -3.71
C VAL A 76 -4.18 0.83 -4.02
N VAL A 77 -3.65 1.90 -3.43
CA VAL A 77 -4.13 3.27 -3.62
C VAL A 77 -2.97 4.15 -4.09
N PRO A 78 -3.08 4.81 -5.25
CA PRO A 78 -2.04 5.74 -5.69
C PRO A 78 -1.99 6.94 -4.77
N VAL A 79 -0.78 7.37 -4.42
CA VAL A 79 -0.56 8.59 -3.63
C VAL A 79 0.23 9.59 -4.46
N GLY A 80 -0.12 10.87 -4.30
CA GLY A 80 0.67 11.97 -4.83
C GLY A 80 1.79 12.30 -3.85
N SER A 81 2.95 12.69 -4.37
CA SER A 81 3.92 13.43 -3.57
C SER A 81 3.31 14.81 -3.27
N VAL A 82 3.02 15.06 -2.00
CA VAL A 82 2.67 16.40 -1.53
C VAL A 82 3.96 16.99 -0.98
N PRO A 83 4.50 18.06 -1.60
CA PRO A 83 5.61 18.77 -0.97
C PRO A 83 5.13 19.29 0.39
N ASP A 84 5.80 18.89 1.46
CA ASP A 84 5.56 19.43 2.81
C ASP A 84 6.83 20.10 3.37
N ASP A 85 6.65 20.98 4.35
CA ASP A 85 7.74 21.79 4.93
C ASP A 85 8.74 20.95 5.78
N HIS A 86 8.51 19.64 5.91
CA HIS A 86 9.32 18.68 6.67
C HIS A 86 9.88 17.52 5.82
N GLY A 87 9.67 17.52 4.49
CA GLY A 87 10.12 16.48 3.56
C GLY A 87 9.09 16.10 2.49
N GLU A 88 9.05 14.82 2.12
CA GLU A 88 8.04 14.27 1.21
C GLU A 88 6.87 13.66 2.01
N GLY A 89 5.73 14.35 2.01
CA GLY A 89 4.47 13.82 2.49
C GLY A 89 3.75 13.02 1.41
N PHE A 90 3.15 11.88 1.77
CA PHE A 90 2.31 11.11 0.85
C PHE A 90 0.84 11.43 1.13
N GLY A 91 0.23 12.22 0.26
CA GLY A 91 -1.19 12.54 0.31
C GLY A 91 -2.00 11.56 -0.54
N LEU A 92 -3.22 11.25 -0.09
CA LEU A 92 -4.20 10.62 -0.99
C LEU A 92 -4.40 11.54 -2.19
N THR A 93 -4.15 11.03 -3.38
CA THR A 93 -4.44 11.76 -4.61
C THR A 93 -5.96 11.93 -4.69
N VAL A 94 -6.47 13.10 -4.31
CA VAL A 94 -7.89 13.42 -4.46
C VAL A 94 -8.16 13.45 -5.96
N SER A 95 -9.05 12.57 -6.40
CA SER A 95 -9.53 12.51 -7.78
C SER A 95 -10.54 13.60 -8.07
#